data_AF-A0A9E1B1C4-F1
#
_entry.id   AF-A0A9E1B1C4-F1
#
_cell.length_a   1.000
_cell.length_b   1.000
_cell.length_c   1.000
_cell.angle_alpha   90.00
_cell.angle_beta   90.00
_cell.angle_gamma   90.00
#
_symmetry.space_group_name_H-M   'P 1'
#
loop_
_entity.id
_entity.type
_entity.pdbx_description
1 polymer ?
#
loop_
_entity_poly.entity_id
_entity_poly.type
_entity_poly.pdbx_seq_one_letter_code
_entity_poly.pdbx_strand_id
1 'polypeptide(L)' 'MPAELLNGVTLALLNADGTEIDLPYIVEGENAVLMLDFTDAEIPTALIRLIPTAE' A
#
# COMPACT_ATOMS: atom_id res chain seq x y z
N MET A 1 4.12 3.25 7.92
CA MET A 1 3.64 4.59 7.51
C MET A 1 2.80 5.17 8.64
N PRO A 2 2.59 6.49 8.76
CA PRO A 2 1.66 7.03 9.74
C PRO A 2 0.23 6.52 9.49
N ALA A 3 -0.47 6.08 10.54
CA ALA A 3 -1.84 5.55 10.42
C ALA A 3 -2.86 6.63 10.02
N GLU A 4 -2.65 7.87 10.45
CA GLU A 4 -3.52 9.00 10.11
C GLU A 4 -3.57 9.29 8.60
N LEU A 5 -2.51 8.94 7.86
CA LEU A 5 -2.48 9.06 6.40
C LEU A 5 -3.46 8.10 5.72
N LEU A 6 -3.90 7.05 6.44
CA LEU A 6 -4.81 6.02 5.93
C LEU A 6 -6.29 6.33 6.24
N ASN A 7 -6.58 7.44 6.90
CA ASN A 7 -7.95 7.86 7.16
C ASN A 7 -8.64 8.26 5.85
N GLY A 8 -9.68 7.53 5.47
CA GLY A 8 -10.44 7.80 4.25
C GLY A 8 -9.70 7.48 2.95
N VAL A 9 -8.70 6.59 3.01
CA VAL A 9 -8.04 6.06 1.80
C VAL A 9 -7.92 4.54 1.89
N THR A 10 -7.90 3.89 0.73
CA THR A 10 -7.43 2.51 0.59
C THR A 10 -6.05 2.50 -0.06
N LEU A 11 -5.29 1.42 0.14
CA LEU A 11 -3.95 1.25 -0.41
C LEU A 11 -3.96 0.21 -1.53
N ALA A 12 -3.30 0.56 -2.63
CA ALA A 12 -3.00 -0.38 -3.70
C ALA A 12 -1.50 -0.42 -3.98
N LEU A 13 -0.97 -1.61 -4.23
CA LEU A 13 0.37 -1.80 -4.74
C LEU A 13 0.32 -1.74 -6.28
N LEU A 14 1.11 -0.83 -6.86
CA LEU A 14 1.27 -0.69 -8.29
C LEU A 14 2.48 -1.52 -8.74
N ASN A 15 2.20 -2.56 -9.53
CA ASN A 15 3.22 -3.40 -10.14
C ASN A 15 3.88 -2.72 -11.35
N ALA A 16 5.04 -3.25 -11.76
CA ALA A 16 5.81 -2.70 -12.88
C ALA A 16 5.06 -2.78 -14.23
N ASP A 17 4.14 -3.74 -14.37
CA ASP A 17 3.25 -3.90 -15.51
C ASP A 17 2.06 -2.91 -15.50
N GLY A 18 1.94 -2.09 -14.45
CA GLY A 18 0.85 -1.13 -14.25
C GLY A 18 -0.38 -1.73 -13.58
N THR A 19 -0.37 -3.01 -13.20
CA THR A 19 -1.47 -3.65 -12.48
C THR A 19 -1.52 -3.14 -11.04
N GLU A 20 -2.71 -2.82 -10.55
CA GLU A 20 -2.96 -2.45 -9.16
C GLU A 20 -3.58 -3.62 -8.40
N ILE A 21 -2.99 -3.96 -7.26
CA ILE A 21 -3.52 -4.98 -6.34
C ILE A 21 -3.78 -4.34 -4.98
N ASP A 22 -4.85 -4.76 -4.30
CA ASP A 22 -5.12 -4.32 -2.93
C ASP A 22 -3.94 -4.64 -2.01
N LEU A 23 -3.47 -3.64 -1.27
CA LEU A 23 -2.38 -3.78 -0.33
C LEU A 23 -2.91 -3.81 1.11
N PRO A 24 -3.03 -4.99 1.74
CA PRO A 24 -3.47 -5.07 3.12
C PRO A 24 -2.46 -4.40 4.06
N TYR A 25 -2.98 -3.79 5.11
CA TYR A 25 -2.20 -3.17 6.16
C TYR A 25 -2.83 -3.42 7.53
N ILE A 26 -2.01 -3.32 8.56
CA ILE A 26 -2.41 -3.43 9.96
C ILE A 26 -2.08 -2.13 10.65
N VAL A 27 -3.03 -1.56 11.39
CA VAL A 27 -2.78 -0.38 12.21
C VAL A 27 -2.29 -0.83 13.59
N GLU A 28 -1.08 -0.44 13.95
CA GLU A 28 -0.44 -0.69 15.24
C GLU A 28 -0.07 0.65 15.88
N GLY A 29 -0.96 1.14 16.77
CA GLY A 29 -0.82 2.45 17.39
C GLY A 29 -0.92 3.58 16.37
N GLU A 30 0.11 4.43 16.33
CA GLU A 30 0.17 5.59 15.43
C GLU A 30 0.68 5.25 14.03
N ASN A 31 1.07 3.99 13.80
CA ASN A 31 1.65 3.54 12.54
C ASN A 31 0.80 2.45 11.88
N ALA A 32 0.81 2.43 10.56
CA ALA A 32 0.38 1.33 9.73
C ALA A 32 1.58 0.51 9.24
N VAL A 33 1.50 -0.79 9.45
CA VAL A 33 2.44 -1.80 8.99
C VAL A 33 1.86 -2.45 7.74
N LEU A 34 2.72 -2.60 6.73
CA LEU A 34 2.39 -3.17 5.44
C LEU A 34 3.47 -4.17 5.05
N MET A 35 3.03 -5.27 4.44
CA MET A 35 3.90 -6.35 3.99
C MET A 35 4.11 -6.20 2.49
N LEU A 36 5.37 -6.09 2.09
CA LEU A 36 5.76 -6.04 0.69
C LEU A 36 6.56 -7.30 0.38
N ASP A 37 6.10 -8.04 -0.61
CA ASP A 37 6.80 -9.21 -1.12
C ASP A 37 7.57 -8.81 -2.39
N PHE A 38 8.88 -9.11 -2.38
CA PHE A 38 9.79 -8.85 -3.50
C PHE A 38 10.34 -10.15 -4.11
N THR A 39 9.82 -11.32 -3.71
CA THR A 39 10.38 -12.63 -4.09
C THR A 39 10.46 -12.82 -5.61
N ASP A 40 9.45 -12.36 -6.35
CA ASP A 40 9.36 -12.41 -7.81
C ASP A 40 9.44 -11.03 -8.47
N ALA A 41 9.89 -10.01 -7.74
CA ALA A 41 9.93 -8.65 -8.26
C ALA A 41 11.09 -8.46 -9.25
N GLU A 42 10.78 -8.19 -10.52
CA GLU A 42 11.77 -7.85 -11.55
C GLU A 42 12.56 -6.58 -11.21
N ILE A 43 11.97 -5.69 -10.40
CA ILE A 43 12.58 -4.44 -9.94
C ILE A 43 12.44 -4.39 -8.41
N PRO A 44 13.51 -4.07 -7.64
CA PRO A 44 13.46 -3.99 -6.18
C PRO A 44 12.83 -2.67 -5.71
N THR A 45 11.71 -2.27 -6.31
CA THR A 45 11.00 -1.03 -5.99
C THR A 45 9.51 -1.28 -6.06
N ALA A 46 8.80 -0.83 -5.02
CA ALA A 46 7.35 -0.92 -4.90
C ALA A 46 6.76 0.48 -4.90
N LEU A 47 5.71 0.70 -5.68
CA LEU A 47 4.94 1.94 -5.66
C LEU A 47 3.62 1.67 -4.96
N ILE A 48 3.32 2.47 -3.93
CA ILE A 48 2.07 2.38 -3.17
C ILE A 48 1.21 3.58 -3.55
N ARG A 49 0.00 3.31 -4.04
CA ARG A 49 -0.97 4.32 -4.39
C ARG A 49 -2.00 4.46 -3.27
N LEU A 50 -2.22 5.69 -2.84
CA LEU A 50 -3.27 6.04 -1.89
C LEU A 50 -4.50 6.44 -2.70
N ILE A 51 -5.58 5.68 -2.55
CA ILE A 51 -6.82 5.89 -3.30
C ILE A 51 -7.85 6.47 -2.31
N PRO A 52 -8.30 7.72 -2.49
CA PRO A 52 -9.36 8.29 -1.67
C PRO A 52 -10.60 7.42 -1.72
N THR A 53 -11.11 7.01 -0.55
CA THR A 53 -12.45 6.46 -0.46
C THR A 53 -13.39 7.65 -0.54
N ALA A 54 -14.29 7.66 -1.52
CA ALA A 54 -15.35 8.67 -1.57
C ALA A 54 -16.18 8.52 -0.29
N GLU A 55 -16.07 9.49 0.61
CA GLU A 55 -16.92 9.63 1.80
C GLU A 55 -18.37 9.95 1.39
#